data_AF-A0A9E2YZI0-F1
#
_entry.id   AF-A0A9E2YZI0-F1
#
_cell.length_a   1.000
_cell.length_b   1.000
_cell.length_c   1.000
_cell.angle_alpha   90.00
_cell.angle_beta   90.00
_cell.angle_gamma   90.00
#
_symmetry.space_group_name_H-M   'P 1'
#
loop_
_entity.id
_entity.type
_entity.pdbx_description
1 polymer ?
#
loop_
_entity_poly.entity_id
_entity_poly.type
_entity_poly.pdbx_seq_one_letter_code
_entity_poly.pdbx_strand_id
1 'polypeptide(L)'
;MQYFVVMIDYGRRGREAVVDPEMTRREVVSRVASGEYKNISFIHEIVDSSVDDVTEKILAEAALPAIGASEADLQSIRFDHIRDLRKHETA
;
A
#
# COMPACT_ATOMS: atom_id res chain seq x y z
N MET A 1 12.93 -0.25 18.18
CA MET A 1 11.65 -0.75 17.65
C MET A 1 11.10 0.29 16.69
N GLN A 2 10.46 -0.13 15.59
CA GLN A 2 9.90 0.75 14.58
C GLN A 2 8.38 0.54 14.53
N TYR A 3 7.60 1.62 14.58
CA TYR A 3 6.15 1.54 14.46
C TYR A 3 5.55 2.84 13.95
N PHE A 4 4.30 2.78 13.52
CA PHE A 4 3.57 3.93 12.99
C PHE A 4 2.45 4.34 13.94
N VAL A 5 2.21 5.64 14.01
CA VAL A 5 1.06 6.23 14.69
C VAL A 5 0.25 6.99 13.66
N VAL A 6 -0.98 6.53 13.42
CA VAL A 6 -1.93 7.20 12.54
C VAL A 6 -2.92 7.94 13.41
N MET A 7 -2.96 9.27 13.29
CA MET A 7 -3.93 10.10 14.00
C MET A 7 -5.12 10.42 13.13
N ILE A 8 -6.30 10.03 13.60
CA ILE A 8 -7.58 10.18 12.90
C ILE A 8 -8.40 11.27 13.60
N ASP A 9 -8.93 12.23 12.84
CA ASP A 9 -9.80 13.28 13.37
C ASP A 9 -11.28 12.99 13.06
N TYR A 10 -12.06 12.72 14.11
CA TYR A 10 -13.51 12.55 14.01
C TYR A 10 -14.28 13.83 14.37
N GLY A 11 -13.61 14.98 14.40
CA GLY A 11 -14.16 16.29 14.71
C GLY A 11 -14.67 16.36 16.14
N ARG A 12 -15.98 16.59 16.32
CA ARG A 12 -16.60 16.71 17.65
C ARG A 12 -16.53 15.45 18.50
N ARG A 13 -16.23 14.30 17.89
CA ARG A 13 -16.06 13.02 18.58
C ARG A 13 -14.64 12.84 19.13
N GLY A 14 -13.73 13.77 18.85
CA GLY A 14 -12.34 13.71 19.28
C GLY A 14 -11.42 13.09 18.23
N ARG A 15 -10.20 12.79 18.66
CA ARG A 15 -9.14 12.21 17.82
C ARG A 15 -8.74 10.84 18.35
N GLU A 16 -8.43 9.93 17.43
CA GLU A 16 -7.99 8.57 17.74
C GLU A 16 -6.56 8.36 17.25
N ALA A 17 -5.71 7.82 18.12
CA ALA A 17 -4.37 7.36 17.77
C ALA A 17 -4.43 5.85 17.52
N VAL A 18 -4.31 5.44 16.26
CA VAL A 18 -4.15 4.03 15.89
C VAL A 18 -2.67 3.70 15.98
N VAL A 19 -2.31 2.81 16.92
CA VAL A 19 -0.93 2.38 17.18
C VAL A 19 -0.87 0.87 17.14
N ASP A 20 -0.09 0.35 16.19
CA ASP A 20 0.15 -1.08 16.03
C ASP A 20 1.65 -1.29 15.79
N PRO A 21 2.38 -1.85 16.78
CA PRO A 21 3.82 -2.07 16.66
C PRO A 21 4.23 -3.07 15.58
N GLU A 22 3.31 -3.92 15.12
CA GLU A 22 3.59 -4.93 14.10
C GLU A 22 3.28 -4.43 12.68
N MET A 23 2.59 -3.29 12.57
CA MET A 23 2.17 -2.75 11.28
C MET A 23 3.35 -2.18 10.49
N THR A 24 3.54 -2.72 9.29
CA THR A 24 4.56 -2.28 8.35
C THR A 24 4.12 -1.04 7.57
N ARG A 25 5.09 -0.30 7.01
CA ARG A 25 4.82 0.85 6.12
C ARG A 25 3.86 0.49 4.99
N ARG A 26 4.03 -0.68 4.38
CA ARG A 26 3.19 -1.15 3.27
C ARG A 26 1.75 -1.38 3.70
N GLU A 27 1.53 -1.89 4.92
CA GLU A 27 0.18 -2.07 5.46
C GLU A 27 -0.47 -0.74 5.78
N VAL A 28 0.27 0.21 6.36
CA VAL A 28 -0.21 1.59 6.57
C VAL A 28 -0.66 2.18 5.23
N VAL A 29 0.19 2.12 4.19
CA VAL A 29 -0.14 2.61 2.84
C VAL A 29 -1.38 1.90 2.30
N SER A 30 -1.48 0.58 2.44
CA SER A 30 -2.64 -0.19 1.98
C SER A 30 -3.94 0.22 2.68
N ARG A 31 -3.91 0.51 3.99
CA ARG A 31 -5.08 0.95 4.76
C ARG A 31 -5.47 2.40 4.46
N VAL A 32 -4.48 3.26 4.17
CA VAL A 32 -4.73 4.62 3.68
C VAL A 32 -5.37 4.56 2.29
N ALA A 33 -4.82 3.76 1.38
CA ALA A 33 -5.33 3.61 0.01
C ALA A 33 -6.73 2.96 -0.04
N SER A 34 -7.03 2.03 0.87
CA SER A 34 -8.37 1.43 0.99
C SER A 34 -9.41 2.39 1.55
N GLY A 35 -9.00 3.52 2.14
CA GLY A 35 -9.88 4.48 2.80
C GLY A 35 -10.37 4.02 4.19
N GLU A 36 -9.71 3.04 4.81
CA GLU A 36 -9.97 2.62 6.18
C GLU A 36 -9.79 3.78 7.16
N TYR A 37 -8.73 4.57 6.96
CA TYR A 37 -8.47 5.78 7.71
C TYR A 37 -9.09 7.00 7.00
N LYS A 38 -10.14 7.58 7.60
CA LYS A 38 -10.79 8.79 7.10
C LYS A 38 -10.34 10.01 7.89
N ASN A 39 -10.07 11.15 7.24
CA ASN A 39 -9.64 12.39 7.90
C ASN A 39 -8.36 12.22 8.74
N ILE A 40 -7.31 11.73 8.09
CA ILE A 40 -5.99 11.59 8.72
C ILE A 40 -5.45 12.99 9.06
N SER A 41 -5.09 13.20 10.33
CA SER A 41 -4.39 14.41 10.78
C SER A 41 -2.90 14.34 10.48
N PHE A 42 -2.26 13.24 10.87
CA PHE A 42 -0.85 13.00 10.61
C PHE A 42 -0.51 11.51 10.76
N ILE A 43 0.61 11.11 10.18
CA ILE A 43 1.20 9.78 10.27
C ILE A 43 2.66 9.97 10.70
N HIS A 44 2.97 9.50 11.90
CA HIS A 44 4.34 9.52 12.41
C HIS A 44 4.95 8.13 12.34
N GLU A 45 6.19 8.09 11.88
CA GLU A 45 7.07 6.95 11.97
C GLU A 45 7.97 7.14 13.19
N ILE A 46 7.99 6.15 14.08
CA ILE A 46 8.80 6.19 15.29
C ILE A 46 9.85 5.11 15.15
N VAL A 47 11.11 5.53 15.19
CA VAL A 47 12.27 4.63 15.13
C VAL A 47 13.11 4.89 16.37
N ASP A 48 13.10 3.93 17.29
CA ASP A 48 13.75 4.01 18.60
C ASP A 48 13.30 5.23 19.41
N SER A 49 14.05 6.33 19.38
CA SER A 49 13.72 7.59 20.07
C SER A 49 13.50 8.77 19.12
N SER A 50 13.47 8.51 17.80
CA SER A 50 13.18 9.50 16.77
C SER A 50 11.71 9.44 16.36
N VAL A 51 11.16 10.61 16.03
CA VAL A 51 9.81 10.76 15.50
C VAL A 51 9.90 11.53 14.19
N ASP A 52 9.51 10.89 13.09
CA ASP A 52 9.50 11.48 11.76
C ASP A 52 8.07 11.61 11.25
N ASP A 53 7.73 12.79 10.73
CA ASP A 53 6.47 12.99 10.00
C ASP A 53 6.61 12.44 8.57
N VAL A 54 5.86 11.38 8.30
CA VAL A 54 5.84 10.68 7.00
C VAL A 54 4.50 10.81 6.29
N THR A 55 3.61 11.69 6.78
CA THR A 55 2.25 11.87 6.27
C THR A 55 2.23 12.07 4.77
N GLU A 56 2.99 13.04 4.26
CA GLU A 56 3.04 13.36 2.82
C GLU A 56 3.56 12.18 2.00
N LYS A 57 4.60 11.50 2.48
CA LYS A 57 5.19 10.35 1.80
C LYS A 57 4.19 9.20 1.67
N ILE A 58 3.48 8.89 2.75
CA ILE A 58 2.49 7.80 2.78
C ILE A 58 1.27 8.15 1.91
N LEU A 59 0.78 9.39 1.98
CA LEU A 59 -0.34 9.83 1.14
C LEU A 59 0.02 9.81 -0.35
N ALA A 60 1.23 10.23 -0.71
CA ALA A 60 1.71 10.17 -2.09
C ALA A 60 1.83 8.72 -2.58
N GLU A 61 2.35 7.82 -1.74
CA GLU A 61 2.48 6.40 -2.05
C GLU A 61 1.11 5.72 -2.20
N ALA A 62 0.14 6.07 -1.34
CA ALA A 62 -1.22 5.55 -1.38
C ALA A 62 -2.04 6.08 -2.58
N ALA A 63 -1.67 7.24 -3.13
CA ALA A 63 -2.30 7.81 -4.33
C ALA A 63 -1.83 7.14 -5.63
N LEU A 64 -0.75 6.34 -5.59
CA LEU A 64 -0.30 5.60 -6.76
C LEU A 64 -1.30 4.49 -7.09
N PRO A 65 -1.65 4.28 -8.37
CA PRO A 65 -2.45 3.13 -8.76
C PRO A 65 -1.76 1.86 -8.29
N ALA A 66 -2.50 0.99 -7.60
CA ALA A 66 -1.98 -0.31 -7.21
C ALA A 66 -1.57 -1.08 -8.48
N ILE A 67 -0.28 -1.13 -8.78
CA ILE A 67 0.26 -2.04 -9.79
C ILE A 67 0.11 -3.43 -9.16
N GLY A 68 -0.97 -4.12 -9.49
CA GLY A 68 -1.20 -5.48 -9.06
C GLY A 68 0.02 -6.32 -9.43
N ALA A 69 0.76 -6.81 -8.44
CA ALA A 69 1.95 -7.62 -8.64
C ALA A 69 1.65 -9.02 -9.20
N SER A 70 0.54 -9.21 -9.93
CA SER A 70 0.06 -10.52 -10.40
C SER A 70 -0.34 -10.59 -11.88
N GLU A 71 0.05 -9.64 -12.73
CA GLU A 71 -0.25 -9.73 -14.18
C GLU A 71 0.96 -10.11 -15.05
N ALA A 72 2.19 -9.91 -14.57
CA ALA A 72 3.38 -10.17 -15.38
C ALA A 72 3.55 -11.66 -15.72
N ASP A 73 3.15 -12.58 -14.83
CA ASP A 73 3.35 -14.03 -15.02
C ASP A 73 2.30 -14.68 -15.95
N LEU A 74 1.08 -14.12 -16.05
CA LEU A 74 0.02 -14.69 -16.89
C LEU A 74 0.16 -14.34 -18.37
N GLN A 75 0.83 -13.23 -18.69
CA GLN A 75 1.05 -12.83 -20.08
C GLN A 75 2.04 -13.76 -20.78
N SER A 76 3.12 -14.16 -20.10
CA SER A 76 4.17 -15.02 -20.66
C SER A 76 3.66 -16.40 -21.07
N ILE A 77 2.87 -17.05 -20.21
CA ILE A 77 2.25 -18.36 -20.51
C ILE A 77 1.32 -18.25 -21.73
N ARG A 78 0.55 -17.17 -21.83
CA ARG A 78 -0.37 -16.94 -22.95
C ARG A 78 0.36 -16.72 -24.27
N PHE A 79 1.43 -15.93 -24.26
CA PHE A 79 2.22 -15.68 -25.47
C PHE A 79 2.95 -16.92 -25.96
N ASP A 80 3.44 -17.77 -25.06
CA ASP A 80 4.09 -19.03 -25.42
C ASP A 80 3.10 -20.03 -26.04
N HIS A 81 1.90 -20.18 -25.44
CA HIS A 81 0.85 -21.04 -25.98
C HIS A 81 0.38 -20.62 -27.38
N ILE A 82 0.20 -19.32 -27.62
CA ILE A 82 -0.16 -18.80 -28.96
C ILE A 82 0.96 -19.06 -29.97
N ARG A 83 2.22 -18.95 -29.54
CA ARG A 83 3.36 -19.20 -30.41
C ARG A 83 3.46 -20.68 -30.79
N ASP A 84 3.22 -21.58 -29.85
CA ASP A 84 3.23 -23.02 -30.12
C ASP A 84 2.11 -23.42 -31.07
N LEU A 85 0.89 -22.90 -30.90
CA LEU A 85 -0.22 -23.14 -31.84
C LEU A 85 0.14 -22.74 -33.28
N ARG A 86 0.81 -21.59 -33.47
CA ARG A 86 1.25 -21.13 -34.81
C ARG A 86 2.35 -22.00 -35.44
N LYS A 87 3.20 -22.66 -34.64
CA LYS A 87 4.21 -23.59 -35.18
C LYS A 87 3.57 -24.84 -35.80
N HIS A 88 2.39 -25.22 -35.31
CA HIS A 88 1.67 -26.41 -35.76
C HIS A 88 0.71 -26.17 -36.94
N GLU A 89 0.49 -24.91 -37.36
CA GLU A 89 -0.36 -24.56 -38.51
C GLU A 89 0.35 -24.67 -39.88
N THR A 90 1.65 -24.98 -39.93
CA THR A 90 2.43 -25.13 -41.18
C THR A 90 2.98 -26.55 -41.40
N ALA A 91 2.16 -27.57 -41.12
CA ALA A 91 2.38 -28.96 -41.54
C ALA A 91 1.35 -29.40 -42.57
#